data_AF-A0A6P1M9J1-F1
#
_entry.id   AF-A0A6P1M9J1-F1
#
_cell.length_a   1.000
_cell.length_b   1.000
_cell.length_c   1.000
_cell.angle_alpha   90.00
_cell.angle_beta   90.00
_cell.angle_gamma   90.00
#
_symmetry.space_group_name_H-M   'P 1'
#
loop_
_entity.id
_entity.type
_entity.pdbx_description
1 polymer ?
#
loop_
_entity_poly.entity_id
_entity_poly.type
_entity_poly.pdbx_seq_one_letter_code
_entity_poly.pdbx_strand_id
1 'polypeptide(L)'
;MFKKGVLAAILLCNAFALYAQEPELIPWRDNITMLVVPREPQAVKLALDISRYYPVLIVCYQPMQKDPVLHAWNGEGWVSVSPEDYVNGVFFTTPPQQAVVVEQEKYTAPELLIPDGTWCKKGFRLSTTDERAIIHLLGLHFKFPYRYWIQFADRYKYALEEINPSLNNVFWWHYRGNEVMPAFKARDFETDRDLWEPLEITLPEPIEPVDLTAQETVEPAEAPAEEPAEQETQPNEDEEAVADLMETPEPEAEVDVETIIQELEQSTNSPAQKVDPFTTNDVPAAELVPLPTE
;
A
#
# COMPACT_ATOMS: atom_id res chain seq x y z
N MET A 1 46.80 -30.58 22.82
CA MET A 1 45.97 -29.38 23.06
C MET A 1 45.15 -28.91 21.85
N PHE A 2 45.60 -29.12 20.61
CA PHE A 2 44.91 -28.62 19.39
C PHE A 2 43.45 -29.08 19.17
N LYS A 3 43.07 -30.30 19.60
CA LYS A 3 41.72 -30.84 19.31
C LYS A 3 40.57 -30.12 20.03
N LYS A 4 40.83 -29.46 21.16
CA LYS A 4 39.79 -28.76 21.93
C LYS A 4 39.43 -27.39 21.33
N GLY A 5 40.38 -26.72 20.67
CA GLY A 5 40.14 -25.41 20.04
C GLY A 5 39.28 -25.49 18.78
N VAL A 6 39.47 -26.53 17.97
CA VAL A 6 38.69 -26.74 16.74
C VAL A 6 37.21 -27.00 17.05
N LEU A 7 36.92 -27.78 18.09
CA LEU A 7 35.54 -28.08 18.49
C LEU A 7 34.80 -26.82 18.98
N ALA A 8 35.49 -25.95 19.74
CA ALA A 8 34.93 -24.68 20.20
C ALA A 8 34.64 -23.74 19.02
N ALA A 9 35.54 -23.64 18.04
CA ALA A 9 35.32 -22.81 16.85
C ALA A 9 34.14 -23.31 16.01
N ILE A 10 33.98 -24.62 15.83
CA ILE A 10 32.85 -25.20 15.09
C ILE A 10 31.52 -24.93 15.82
N LEU A 11 31.48 -25.07 17.15
CA LEU A 11 30.27 -24.76 17.92
C LEU A 11 29.90 -23.28 17.86
N LEU A 12 30.90 -22.39 17.89
CA LEU A 12 30.69 -20.95 17.81
C LEU A 12 30.22 -20.52 16.41
N CYS A 13 30.78 -21.10 15.34
CA CYS A 13 30.29 -20.87 13.97
C CYS A 13 28.87 -21.41 13.75
N ASN A 14 28.51 -22.58 14.30
CA ASN A 14 27.14 -23.08 14.20
C ASN A 14 26.16 -22.25 15.03
N ALA A 15 26.57 -21.76 16.22
CA ALA A 15 25.76 -20.84 17.00
C ALA A 15 25.54 -19.52 16.26
N PHE A 16 26.57 -18.97 15.62
CA PHE A 16 26.42 -17.79 14.76
C PHE A 16 25.59 -18.06 13.51
N ALA A 17 25.69 -19.24 12.88
CA ALA A 17 24.87 -19.60 11.73
C ALA A 17 23.39 -19.78 12.11
N LEU A 18 23.10 -20.36 13.28
CA LEU A 18 21.74 -20.44 13.85
C LEU A 18 21.20 -19.07 14.30
N TYR A 19 22.05 -18.18 14.77
CA TYR A 19 21.65 -16.82 15.14
C TYR A 19 21.52 -15.89 13.91
N ALA A 20 22.25 -16.19 12.84
CA ALA A 20 22.16 -15.54 11.53
C ALA A 20 21.11 -16.17 10.62
N GLN A 21 20.40 -17.22 11.07
CA GLN A 21 19.09 -17.52 10.53
C GLN A 21 18.19 -16.36 10.93
N GLU A 22 18.20 -15.31 10.10
CA GLU A 22 17.17 -14.29 10.13
C GLU A 22 15.83 -15.01 10.23
N PRO A 23 14.95 -14.61 11.18
CA PRO A 23 13.68 -15.29 11.40
C PRO A 23 13.06 -15.52 10.04
N GLU A 24 12.81 -16.79 9.69
CA GLU A 24 12.39 -17.19 8.35
C GLU A 24 11.43 -16.14 7.85
N LEU A 25 11.94 -15.34 6.93
CA LEU A 25 11.25 -14.25 6.31
C LEU A 25 9.97 -14.88 5.78
N ILE A 26 8.84 -14.73 6.51
CA ILE A 26 7.53 -15.25 6.09
C ILE A 26 7.48 -14.92 4.62
N PRO A 27 7.39 -15.91 3.70
CA PRO A 27 7.65 -15.67 2.29
C PRO A 27 6.77 -14.50 1.88
N TRP A 28 7.37 -13.32 1.73
CA TRP A 28 6.62 -12.05 1.67
C TRP A 28 5.65 -12.06 0.48
N ARG A 29 5.94 -12.96 -0.48
CA ARG A 29 5.14 -13.27 -1.66
C ARG A 29 3.74 -13.79 -1.36
N ASP A 30 3.52 -14.46 -0.23
CA ASP A 30 2.22 -15.09 0.04
C ASP A 30 1.26 -14.11 0.74
N ASN A 31 1.77 -13.07 1.40
CA ASN A 31 0.98 -12.08 2.13
C ASN A 31 0.93 -10.75 1.38
N ILE A 32 0.30 -10.77 0.21
CA ILE A 32 0.05 -9.55 -0.55
C ILE A 32 -0.99 -8.70 0.20
N THR A 33 -0.64 -7.45 0.49
CA THR A 33 -1.56 -6.47 1.09
C THR A 33 -1.98 -5.47 0.01
N MET A 34 -3.27 -5.23 -0.14
CA MET A 34 -3.77 -4.15 -0.96
C MET A 34 -3.86 -2.88 -0.14
N LEU A 35 -3.36 -1.78 -0.67
CA LEU A 35 -3.45 -0.44 -0.11
C LEU A 35 -4.38 0.39 -0.99
N VAL A 36 -5.55 0.71 -0.45
CA VAL A 36 -6.57 1.53 -1.11
C VAL A 36 -6.40 2.96 -0.60
N VAL A 37 -5.98 3.89 -1.45
CA VAL A 37 -5.65 5.28 -1.06
C VAL A 37 -6.51 6.30 -1.79
N PRO A 38 -6.79 7.47 -1.20
CA PRO A 38 -7.43 8.54 -1.95
C PRO A 38 -6.50 8.99 -3.09
N ARG A 39 -7.08 9.47 -4.20
CA ARG A 39 -6.37 10.04 -5.35
C ARG A 39 -5.80 11.42 -5.04
N GLU A 40 -5.07 11.51 -3.94
CA GLU A 40 -4.34 12.68 -3.48
C GLU A 40 -2.85 12.47 -3.76
N PRO A 41 -2.13 13.45 -4.33
CA PRO A 41 -0.74 13.26 -4.73
C PRO A 41 0.17 12.74 -3.61
N GLN A 42 -0.03 13.20 -2.38
CA GLN A 42 0.75 12.79 -1.21
C GLN A 42 0.50 11.33 -0.83
N ALA A 43 -0.77 10.92 -0.70
CA ALA A 43 -1.16 9.55 -0.37
C ALA A 43 -0.70 8.56 -1.45
N VAL A 44 -0.86 8.91 -2.73
CA VAL A 44 -0.42 8.09 -3.87
C VAL A 44 1.10 7.95 -3.89
N LYS A 45 1.83 9.04 -3.70
CA LYS A 45 3.30 9.01 -3.62
C LYS A 45 3.78 8.12 -2.48
N LEU A 46 3.16 8.22 -1.31
CA LEU A 46 3.48 7.37 -0.16
C LEU A 46 3.20 5.89 -0.43
N ALA A 47 2.06 5.58 -1.04
CA ALA A 47 1.73 4.20 -1.44
C ALA A 47 2.78 3.62 -2.41
N LEU A 48 3.18 4.39 -3.43
CA LEU A 48 4.23 4.01 -4.37
C LEU A 48 5.59 3.84 -3.70
N ASP A 49 5.89 4.64 -2.68
CA ASP A 49 7.13 4.48 -1.92
C ASP A 49 7.12 3.24 -1.03
N ILE A 50 5.97 2.85 -0.49
CA ILE A 50 5.81 1.61 0.26
C ILE A 50 5.95 0.39 -0.66
N SER A 51 5.41 0.44 -1.89
CA SER A 51 5.49 -0.66 -2.85
C SER A 51 6.90 -0.98 -3.35
N ARG A 52 7.83 -0.04 -3.20
CA ARG A 52 9.26 -0.28 -3.46
C ARG A 52 9.90 -1.23 -2.45
N TYR A 53 9.32 -1.35 -1.25
CA TYR A 53 9.89 -2.15 -0.16
C TYR A 53 9.06 -3.38 0.21
N TYR A 54 7.75 -3.35 -0.08
CA TYR A 54 6.80 -4.40 0.24
C TYR A 54 5.93 -4.77 -0.97
N PRO A 55 5.53 -6.04 -1.12
CA PRO A 55 4.62 -6.46 -2.18
C PRO A 55 3.20 -5.98 -1.87
N VAL A 56 2.93 -4.70 -2.13
CA VAL A 56 1.60 -4.12 -1.99
C VAL A 56 0.97 -3.83 -3.34
N LEU A 57 -0.32 -4.15 -3.45
CA LEU A 57 -1.15 -3.72 -4.58
C LEU A 57 -1.69 -2.34 -4.24
N ILE A 58 -1.59 -1.38 -5.16
CA ILE A 58 -2.08 -0.03 -4.92
C ILE A 58 -3.33 0.18 -5.75
N VAL A 59 -4.41 0.57 -5.09
CA VAL A 59 -5.64 1.05 -5.72
C VAL A 59 -5.88 2.46 -5.25
N CYS A 60 -6.07 3.41 -6.16
CA CYS A 60 -6.49 4.76 -5.80
C CYS A 60 -7.95 5.00 -6.16
N TYR A 61 -8.64 5.79 -5.34
CA TYR A 61 -10.05 6.11 -5.51
C TYR A 61 -10.31 7.61 -5.38
N GLN A 62 -11.36 8.09 -6.03
CA GLN A 62 -11.80 9.49 -5.91
C GLN A 62 -12.90 9.62 -4.84
N PRO A 63 -12.67 10.33 -3.71
CA PRO A 63 -13.54 10.29 -2.53
C PRO A 63 -14.90 11.02 -2.69
N MET A 64 -15.07 11.88 -3.70
CA MET A 64 -16.25 12.75 -3.81
C MET A 64 -17.38 12.22 -4.71
N GLN A 65 -17.25 11.01 -5.26
CA GLN A 65 -18.25 10.45 -6.18
C GLN A 65 -18.96 9.27 -5.53
N LYS A 66 -20.28 9.18 -5.78
CA LYS A 66 -21.10 8.04 -5.33
C LYS A 66 -20.58 6.73 -5.94
N ASP A 67 -20.15 6.79 -7.19
CA ASP A 67 -19.49 5.72 -7.92
C ASP A 67 -18.01 6.12 -8.10
N PRO A 68 -17.12 5.72 -7.17
CA PRO A 68 -15.74 6.18 -7.21
C PRO A 68 -15.02 5.60 -8.43
N VAL A 69 -14.35 6.46 -9.20
CA VAL A 69 -13.44 5.98 -10.24
C VAL A 69 -12.20 5.37 -9.57
N LEU A 70 -11.95 4.10 -9.89
CA LEU A 70 -10.83 3.33 -9.34
C LEU A 70 -9.71 3.22 -10.36
N HIS A 71 -8.48 3.35 -9.91
CA HIS A 71 -7.30 3.01 -10.71
C HIS A 71 -6.35 2.14 -9.91
N ALA A 72 -5.92 1.03 -10.49
CA ALA A 72 -4.92 0.15 -9.91
C ALA A 72 -3.55 0.43 -10.54
N TRP A 73 -2.50 0.39 -9.74
CA TRP A 73 -1.12 0.43 -10.22
C TRP A 73 -0.67 -0.98 -10.63
N ASN A 74 -0.31 -1.17 -11.89
CA ASN A 74 0.15 -2.48 -12.40
C ASN A 74 1.68 -2.66 -12.36
N GLY A 75 2.42 -1.68 -11.85
CA GLY A 75 3.89 -1.66 -11.87
C GLY A 75 4.50 -0.73 -12.90
N GLU A 76 3.78 -0.45 -14.00
CA GLU A 76 4.22 0.40 -15.11
C GLU A 76 3.36 1.67 -15.24
N GLY A 77 2.06 1.55 -14.98
CA GLY A 77 1.09 2.63 -15.13
C GLY A 77 -0.19 2.40 -14.33
N TRP A 78 -1.06 3.40 -14.37
CA TRP A 78 -2.39 3.34 -13.78
C TRP A 78 -3.38 2.73 -14.77
N VAL A 79 -4.11 1.70 -14.34
CA VAL A 79 -5.16 1.05 -15.12
C VAL A 79 -6.50 1.34 -14.45
N SER A 80 -7.49 1.79 -15.22
CA SER A 80 -8.84 1.99 -14.70
C SER A 80 -9.48 0.65 -14.34
N VAL A 81 -10.13 0.58 -13.18
CA VAL A 81 -10.83 -0.60 -12.67
C VAL A 81 -12.28 -0.23 -12.48
N SER A 82 -13.20 -1.05 -13.02
CA SER A 82 -14.62 -0.82 -12.81
C SER A 82 -15.00 -1.17 -11.35
N PRO A 83 -16.00 -0.49 -10.77
CA PRO A 83 -16.58 -0.87 -9.48
C PRO A 83 -16.95 -2.36 -9.39
N GLU A 84 -17.51 -2.93 -10.45
CA GLU A 84 -17.94 -4.32 -10.51
C GLU A 84 -16.74 -5.28 -10.49
N ASP A 85 -15.70 -4.99 -11.27
CA ASP A 85 -14.47 -5.79 -11.26
C ASP A 85 -13.78 -5.75 -9.90
N TYR A 86 -13.83 -4.59 -9.22
CA TYR A 86 -13.27 -4.43 -7.89
C TYR A 86 -13.98 -5.30 -6.86
N VAL A 87 -15.31 -5.22 -6.79
CA VAL A 87 -16.13 -6.01 -5.86
C VAL A 87 -15.93 -7.50 -6.08
N ASN A 88 -15.91 -7.94 -7.35
CA ASN A 88 -15.74 -9.35 -7.68
C ASN A 88 -14.28 -9.83 -7.61
N GLY A 89 -13.31 -8.93 -7.40
CA GLY A 89 -11.89 -9.25 -7.35
C GLY A 89 -11.31 -9.82 -8.66
N VAL A 90 -11.94 -9.56 -9.80
CA VAL A 90 -11.59 -10.17 -11.10
C VAL A 90 -10.31 -9.56 -11.69
N PHE A 91 -9.97 -8.33 -11.32
CA PHE A 91 -8.81 -7.62 -11.83
C PHE A 91 -7.47 -8.06 -11.21
N PHE A 92 -7.49 -8.95 -10.21
CA PHE A 92 -6.27 -9.45 -9.58
C PHE A 92 -5.73 -10.70 -10.28
N THR A 93 -4.44 -10.72 -10.58
CA THR A 93 -3.75 -11.98 -10.94
C THR A 93 -3.54 -12.88 -9.71
N THR A 94 -3.30 -12.26 -8.55
CA THR A 94 -3.20 -12.95 -7.26
C THR A 94 -3.95 -12.11 -6.22
N PRO A 95 -5.00 -12.66 -5.58
CA PRO A 95 -5.83 -11.89 -4.67
C PRO A 95 -5.04 -11.50 -3.41
N PRO A 96 -5.21 -10.26 -2.90
CA PRO A 96 -4.58 -9.84 -1.66
C PRO A 96 -5.18 -10.58 -0.47
N GLN A 97 -4.35 -10.95 0.51
CA GLN A 97 -4.86 -11.55 1.74
C GLN A 97 -5.47 -10.52 2.70
N GLN A 98 -5.00 -9.28 2.58
CA GLN A 98 -5.37 -8.18 3.46
C GLN A 98 -5.55 -6.90 2.64
N ALA A 99 -6.45 -6.03 3.08
CA ALA A 99 -6.58 -4.69 2.53
C ALA A 99 -6.47 -3.64 3.64
N VAL A 100 -5.86 -2.51 3.32
CA VAL A 100 -5.84 -1.31 4.16
C VAL A 100 -6.46 -0.19 3.34
N VAL A 101 -7.59 0.34 3.81
CA VAL A 101 -8.31 1.45 3.20
C VAL A 101 -7.95 2.72 3.95
N VAL A 102 -7.25 3.62 3.27
CA VAL A 102 -6.88 4.95 3.80
C VAL A 102 -7.99 5.93 3.48
N GLU A 103 -8.55 6.55 4.52
CA GLU A 103 -9.64 7.50 4.44
C GLU A 103 -9.18 8.92 4.75
N GLN A 104 -9.89 9.90 4.21
CA GLN A 104 -9.68 11.30 4.59
C GLN A 104 -10.47 11.60 5.86
N GLU A 105 -9.92 12.42 6.75
CA GLU A 105 -10.54 12.77 8.05
C GLU A 105 -11.99 13.30 7.92
N LYS A 106 -12.32 13.89 6.77
CA LYS A 106 -13.66 14.47 6.48
C LYS A 106 -14.53 13.62 5.56
N TYR A 107 -13.99 12.56 4.97
CA TYR A 107 -14.68 11.76 3.96
C TYR A 107 -14.45 10.27 4.24
N THR A 108 -15.50 9.61 4.71
CA THR A 108 -15.54 8.15 4.83
C THR A 108 -15.46 7.53 3.43
N ALA A 109 -14.67 6.46 3.30
CA ALA A 109 -14.63 5.72 2.05
C ALA A 109 -16.02 5.15 1.71
N PRO A 110 -16.43 5.17 0.42
CA PRO A 110 -17.62 4.46 -0.01
C PRO A 110 -17.58 2.99 0.43
N GLU A 111 -18.73 2.44 0.84
CA GLU A 111 -18.87 1.04 1.28
C GLU A 111 -18.39 0.04 0.24
N LEU A 112 -18.52 0.40 -1.05
CA LEU A 112 -17.98 -0.34 -2.20
C LEU A 112 -16.47 -0.64 -2.09
N LEU A 113 -15.69 0.21 -1.40
CA LEU A 113 -14.25 0.03 -1.26
C LEU A 113 -13.88 -0.99 -0.19
N ILE A 114 -14.83 -1.36 0.68
CA ILE A 114 -14.63 -2.42 1.65
C ILE A 114 -14.55 -3.73 0.87
N PRO A 115 -13.42 -4.47 0.97
CA PRO A 115 -13.21 -5.65 0.15
C PRO A 115 -14.14 -6.79 0.60
N ASP A 116 -14.53 -7.62 -0.37
CA ASP A 116 -15.38 -8.78 -0.11
C ASP A 116 -14.58 -9.94 0.50
N GLY A 117 -15.23 -10.71 1.37
CA GLY A 117 -14.64 -11.87 2.06
C GLY A 117 -14.24 -13.02 1.15
N THR A 118 -14.74 -13.05 -0.08
CA THR A 118 -14.41 -14.07 -1.09
C THR A 118 -12.95 -13.99 -1.55
N TRP A 119 -12.39 -12.78 -1.70
CA TRP A 119 -11.02 -12.59 -2.17
C TRP A 119 -10.09 -11.92 -1.17
N CYS A 120 -10.61 -11.22 -0.15
CA CYS A 120 -9.80 -10.62 0.91
C CYS A 120 -10.26 -11.08 2.29
N LYS A 121 -9.34 -11.62 3.11
CA LYS A 121 -9.70 -12.20 4.41
C LYS A 121 -9.71 -11.20 5.56
N LYS A 122 -8.96 -10.10 5.43
CA LYS A 122 -8.79 -9.10 6.50
C LYS A 122 -8.80 -7.70 5.92
N GLY A 123 -9.55 -6.81 6.53
CA GLY A 123 -9.60 -5.41 6.14
C GLY A 123 -9.22 -4.55 7.32
N PHE A 124 -8.56 -3.43 7.04
CA PHE A 124 -8.29 -2.38 8.01
C PHE A 124 -8.67 -1.04 7.40
N ARG A 125 -9.21 -0.16 8.22
CA ARG A 125 -9.47 1.23 7.91
C ARG A 125 -8.42 2.08 8.62
N LEU A 126 -7.91 3.06 7.89
CA LEU A 126 -6.99 4.06 8.37
C LEU A 126 -7.62 5.44 8.23
N SER A 127 -8.11 6.02 9.31
CA SER A 127 -8.93 7.24 9.30
C SER A 127 -8.10 8.54 9.24
N THR A 128 -7.00 8.56 8.46
CA THR A 128 -6.11 9.71 8.34
C THR A 128 -5.37 9.76 7.01
N THR A 129 -5.08 10.98 6.54
CA THR A 129 -4.19 11.25 5.41
C THR A 129 -2.82 11.83 5.81
N ASP A 130 -2.58 12.02 7.11
CA ASP A 130 -1.28 12.48 7.61
C ASP A 130 -0.18 11.45 7.26
N GLU A 131 0.77 11.85 6.41
CA GLU A 131 1.84 10.97 5.92
C GLU A 131 2.62 10.34 7.09
N ARG A 132 2.87 11.11 8.15
CA ARG A 132 3.58 10.63 9.35
C ARG A 132 2.80 9.51 10.05
N ALA A 133 1.49 9.71 10.29
CA ALA A 133 0.63 8.70 10.91
C ALA A 133 0.53 7.44 10.03
N ILE A 134 0.37 7.60 8.72
CA ILE A 134 0.32 6.48 7.76
C ILE A 134 1.63 5.67 7.82
N ILE A 135 2.79 6.33 7.74
CA ILE A 135 4.11 5.68 7.82
C ILE A 135 4.23 4.93 9.16
N HIS A 136 3.84 5.56 10.27
CA HIS A 136 3.89 4.93 11.58
C HIS A 136 3.06 3.65 11.61
N LEU A 137 1.77 3.74 11.29
CA LEU A 137 0.82 2.63 11.42
C LEU A 137 1.10 1.50 10.42
N LEU A 138 1.42 1.84 9.17
CA LEU A 138 1.83 0.83 8.19
C LEU A 138 3.18 0.20 8.57
N GLY A 139 4.10 0.97 9.15
CA GLY A 139 5.36 0.41 9.62
C GLY A 139 5.20 -0.54 10.81
N LEU A 140 4.19 -0.32 11.68
CA LEU A 140 3.79 -1.31 12.68
C LEU A 140 3.19 -2.56 12.02
N HIS A 141 2.28 -2.37 11.07
CA HIS A 141 1.56 -3.44 10.38
C HIS A 141 2.52 -4.36 9.61
N PHE A 142 3.41 -3.79 8.80
CA PHE A 142 4.42 -4.50 8.01
C PHE A 142 5.69 -4.85 8.79
N LYS A 143 5.77 -4.46 10.07
CA LYS A 143 6.93 -4.66 10.96
C LYS A 143 8.22 -4.15 10.32
N PHE A 144 8.24 -2.87 9.94
CA PHE A 144 9.38 -2.25 9.27
C PHE A 144 10.69 -2.51 10.01
N PRO A 145 11.75 -3.02 9.34
CA PRO A 145 13.09 -3.04 9.90
C PRO A 145 13.61 -1.61 10.06
N TYR A 146 14.57 -1.41 10.98
CA TYR A 146 15.19 -0.12 11.26
C TYR A 146 15.59 0.69 10.02
N ARG A 147 16.18 0.02 9.03
CA ARG A 147 16.62 0.65 7.78
C ARG A 147 15.47 1.36 7.04
N TYR A 148 14.26 0.82 7.06
CA TYR A 148 13.11 1.41 6.38
C TYR A 148 12.59 2.61 7.15
N TRP A 149 12.56 2.54 8.48
CA TRP A 149 12.24 3.70 9.30
C TRP A 149 13.17 4.88 9.00
N ILE A 150 14.49 4.66 8.92
CA ILE A 150 15.43 5.74 8.55
C ILE A 150 15.13 6.29 7.14
N GLN A 151 14.89 5.41 6.17
CA GLN A 151 14.63 5.82 4.79
C GLN A 151 13.37 6.67 4.67
N PHE A 152 12.29 6.29 5.36
CA PHE A 152 11.06 7.10 5.40
C PHE A 152 11.28 8.41 6.17
N ALA A 153 11.97 8.38 7.31
CA ALA A 153 12.30 9.60 8.06
C ALA A 153 13.08 10.62 7.20
N ASP A 154 14.14 10.18 6.51
CA ASP A 154 14.92 11.06 5.65
C ASP A 154 14.13 11.55 4.43
N ARG A 155 13.36 10.67 3.78
CA ARG A 155 12.60 11.03 2.57
C ARG A 155 11.52 12.07 2.87
N TYR A 156 10.81 11.92 3.98
CA TYR A 156 9.71 12.79 4.37
C TYR A 156 10.11 13.89 5.36
N LYS A 157 11.41 13.98 5.67
CA LYS A 157 11.99 15.01 6.56
C LYS A 157 11.38 15.03 7.96
N TYR A 158 11.04 13.85 8.47
CA TYR A 158 10.62 13.65 9.86
C TYR A 158 11.79 13.20 10.73
N ALA A 159 11.71 13.49 12.03
CA ALA A 159 12.58 12.83 12.98
C ALA A 159 12.18 11.35 13.10
N LEU A 160 13.14 10.46 13.32
CA LEU A 160 12.87 9.02 13.43
C LEU A 160 11.86 8.73 14.56
N GLU A 161 11.96 9.49 15.64
CA GLU A 161 11.12 9.40 16.83
C GLU A 161 9.67 9.85 16.58
N GLU A 162 9.43 10.63 15.52
CA GLU A 162 8.07 11.10 15.17
C GLU A 162 7.28 10.03 14.40
N ILE A 163 7.96 9.25 13.56
CA ILE A 163 7.35 8.17 12.77
C ILE A 163 7.48 6.79 13.44
N ASN A 164 8.45 6.61 14.35
CA ASN A 164 8.67 5.37 15.10
C ASN A 164 8.90 5.65 16.60
N PRO A 165 7.89 6.21 17.30
CA PRO A 165 8.03 6.61 18.70
C PRO A 165 8.25 5.45 19.68
N SER A 166 7.74 4.27 19.35
CA SER A 166 7.98 3.05 20.12
C SER A 166 9.38 2.48 19.90
N LEU A 167 10.18 3.09 19.02
CA LEU A 167 11.48 2.60 18.61
C LEU A 167 11.42 1.12 18.19
N ASN A 168 10.33 0.73 17.53
CA ASN A 168 10.13 -0.63 17.08
C ASN A 168 11.23 -1.04 16.13
N ASN A 169 11.81 -2.21 16.38
CA ASN A 169 12.96 -2.74 15.66
C ASN A 169 14.21 -1.82 15.70
N VAL A 170 14.29 -0.87 16.63
CA VAL A 170 15.48 -0.06 16.88
C VAL A 170 16.22 -0.63 18.09
N PHE A 171 17.49 -0.99 17.89
CA PHE A 171 18.33 -1.55 18.93
C PHE A 171 19.45 -0.58 19.32
N TRP A 172 20.03 -0.76 20.49
CA TRP A 172 21.08 0.14 21.02
C TRP A 172 22.31 0.25 20.10
N TRP A 173 22.67 -0.80 19.36
CA TRP A 173 23.81 -0.78 18.43
C TRP A 173 23.55 0.02 17.14
N HIS A 174 22.31 0.45 16.90
CA HIS A 174 22.01 1.37 15.81
C HIS A 174 22.45 2.81 16.13
N TYR A 175 22.67 3.14 17.40
CA TYR A 175 23.20 4.43 17.83
C TYR A 175 24.73 4.39 17.86
N ARG A 176 25.37 5.42 17.33
CA ARG A 176 26.83 5.56 17.45
C ARG A 176 27.17 6.03 18.86
N GLY A 177 28.32 5.62 19.41
CA GLY A 177 28.62 5.72 20.85
C GLY A 177 28.59 7.12 21.50
N ASN A 178 28.46 8.19 20.73
CA ASN A 178 28.26 9.56 21.20
C ASN A 178 26.81 10.06 21.04
N GLU A 179 25.96 9.34 20.33
CA GLU A 179 24.52 9.60 20.21
C GLU A 179 23.84 9.05 21.45
N VAL A 180 23.38 9.95 22.32
CA VAL A 180 22.54 9.56 23.45
C VAL A 180 21.22 9.10 22.87
N MET A 181 20.87 7.83 23.09
CA MET A 181 19.53 7.31 22.77
C MET A 181 18.52 8.28 23.37
N PRO A 182 17.70 8.97 22.58
CA PRO A 182 16.84 10.02 23.09
C PRO A 182 16.01 9.45 24.22
N ALA A 183 16.05 10.11 25.38
CA ALA A 183 15.24 9.71 26.51
C ALA A 183 13.79 9.63 26.03
N PHE A 184 13.17 8.45 26.20
CA PHE A 184 11.79 8.16 25.79
C PHE A 184 10.87 9.29 26.27
N LYS A 185 10.62 10.28 25.41
CA LYS A 185 9.46 11.14 25.58
C LYS A 185 8.35 10.36 24.92
N ALA A 186 7.63 9.59 25.73
CA ALA A 186 6.31 9.13 25.37
C ALA A 186 5.47 10.37 25.10
N ARG A 187 5.49 10.87 23.86
CA ARG A 187 4.35 11.62 23.33
C ARG A 187 3.22 10.59 23.30
N ASP A 188 2.00 11.03 23.60
CA ASP A 188 0.83 10.16 23.66
C ASP A 188 0.40 9.74 22.25
N PHE A 189 1.20 8.86 21.62
CA PHE A 189 0.95 8.26 20.30
C PHE A 189 -0.05 7.09 20.38
N GLU A 190 -0.64 6.86 21.55
CA GLU A 190 -1.84 6.03 21.68
C GLU A 190 -2.96 6.53 20.74
N THR A 191 -2.99 7.84 20.49
CA THR A 191 -3.89 8.49 19.53
C THR A 191 -3.79 7.97 18.10
N ASP A 192 -2.61 7.54 17.64
CA ASP A 192 -2.47 7.00 16.28
C ASP A 192 -3.15 5.64 16.15
N ARG A 193 -3.18 4.84 17.23
CA ARG A 193 -3.83 3.52 17.20
C ARG A 193 -5.33 3.63 17.02
N ASP A 194 -5.93 4.70 17.52
CA ASP A 194 -7.37 4.97 17.36
C ASP A 194 -7.72 5.25 15.88
N LEU A 195 -6.73 5.59 15.05
CA LEU A 195 -6.90 5.77 13.60
C LEU A 195 -6.89 4.44 12.84
N TRP A 196 -6.53 3.33 13.49
CA TRP A 196 -6.45 1.99 12.88
C TRP A 196 -7.59 1.10 13.36
N GLU A 197 -8.61 0.96 12.52
CA GLU A 197 -9.80 0.18 12.83
C GLU A 197 -9.84 -1.12 12.00
N PRO A 198 -10.14 -2.28 12.59
CA PRO A 198 -10.43 -3.47 11.78
C PRO A 198 -11.75 -3.27 11.00
N LEU A 199 -11.74 -3.58 9.72
CA LEU A 199 -12.97 -3.63 8.91
C LEU A 199 -13.64 -4.98 9.10
N GLU A 200 -14.94 -4.96 9.36
CA GLU A 200 -15.77 -6.16 9.35
C GLU A 200 -15.98 -6.61 7.90
N ILE A 201 -15.24 -7.66 7.52
CA ILE A 201 -15.44 -8.31 6.24
C ILE A 201 -16.49 -9.40 6.41
N THR A 202 -17.62 -9.24 5.71
CA THR A 202 -18.64 -10.28 5.62
C THR A 202 -18.08 -11.45 4.82
N LEU A 203 -17.78 -12.55 5.50
CA LEU A 203 -17.48 -13.80 4.82
C LEU A 203 -18.78 -14.33 4.20
N PRO A 204 -18.76 -14.84 2.95
CA PRO A 204 -19.92 -15.52 2.42
C PRO A 204 -20.31 -16.66 3.36
N GLU A 205 -21.59 -16.74 3.71
CA GLU A 205 -22.07 -17.86 4.51
C GLU A 205 -21.66 -19.16 3.84
N PRO A 206 -21.09 -20.13 4.58
CA PRO A 206 -20.74 -21.41 4.00
C PRO A 206 -22.02 -22.00 3.44
N ILE A 207 -22.09 -22.14 2.12
CA ILE A 207 -23.22 -22.76 1.44
C ILE A 207 -23.34 -24.15 2.06
N GLU A 208 -24.34 -24.35 2.93
CA GLU A 208 -24.58 -25.65 3.52
C GLU A 208 -24.73 -26.63 2.37
N PRO A 209 -24.05 -27.80 2.41
CA PRO A 209 -24.13 -28.74 1.33
C PRO A 209 -25.60 -29.10 1.14
N VAL A 210 -26.17 -28.66 0.02
CA VAL A 210 -27.54 -29.01 -0.33
C VAL A 210 -27.57 -30.53 -0.38
N ASP A 211 -28.25 -31.13 0.58
CA ASP A 211 -28.38 -32.56 0.72
C ASP A 211 -29.17 -33.05 -0.51
N LEU A 212 -28.44 -33.42 -1.58
CA LEU A 212 -28.98 -33.89 -2.87
C LEU A 212 -29.68 -35.27 -2.74
N THR A 213 -30.08 -35.65 -1.53
CA THR A 213 -30.72 -36.92 -1.20
C THR A 213 -32.23 -36.85 -1.43
N ALA A 214 -32.64 -36.47 -2.64
CA ALA A 214 -33.99 -36.70 -3.16
C ALA A 214 -33.95 -36.65 -4.69
N GLN A 215 -33.39 -37.70 -5.30
CA GLN A 215 -33.69 -38.05 -6.69
C GLN A 215 -35.16 -38.44 -6.77
N GLU A 216 -36.03 -37.46 -7.04
CA GLU A 216 -37.34 -37.72 -7.62
C GLU A 216 -37.10 -38.18 -9.06
N THR A 217 -37.29 -39.48 -9.27
CA THR A 217 -37.29 -40.15 -10.58
C THR A 217 -38.35 -39.49 -11.46
N VAL A 218 -37.97 -38.51 -12.28
CA VAL A 218 -38.83 -37.97 -13.32
C VAL A 218 -38.69 -38.83 -14.57
N GLU A 219 -39.81 -39.44 -14.93
CA GLU A 219 -40.08 -40.22 -16.13
C GLU A 219 -39.68 -39.46 -17.41
N PRO A 220 -39.07 -40.11 -18.41
CA PRO A 220 -38.66 -39.46 -19.64
C PRO A 220 -39.89 -39.18 -20.54
N ALA A 221 -40.26 -37.91 -20.69
CA ALA A 221 -41.25 -37.47 -21.67
C ALA A 221 -40.56 -37.12 -23.00
N GLU A 222 -41.01 -37.79 -24.06
CA GLU A 222 -40.62 -37.66 -25.46
C GLU A 222 -40.67 -36.22 -26.00
N ALA A 223 -39.70 -35.92 -26.88
CA ALA A 223 -39.62 -34.73 -27.70
C ALA A 223 -40.75 -34.63 -28.74
N PRO A 224 -41.09 -33.42 -29.18
CA PRO A 224 -40.85 -33.04 -30.59
C PRO A 224 -40.30 -31.61 -30.72
N ALA A 225 -39.19 -31.38 -31.44
CA ALA A 225 -39.10 -31.11 -32.89
C ALA A 225 -39.37 -29.62 -33.27
N GLU A 226 -38.30 -29.01 -33.80
CA GLU A 226 -38.20 -27.94 -34.83
C GLU A 226 -39.09 -26.67 -34.74
N GLU A 227 -38.45 -25.49 -34.69
CA GLU A 227 -38.49 -24.49 -35.79
C GLU A 227 -37.49 -23.33 -35.56
N PRO A 228 -36.68 -22.92 -36.55
CA PRO A 228 -35.89 -21.70 -36.50
C PRO A 228 -36.66 -20.54 -37.15
N ALA A 229 -37.03 -19.53 -36.36
CA ALA A 229 -37.56 -18.28 -36.87
C ALA A 229 -36.44 -17.23 -36.99
N GLU A 230 -36.00 -17.03 -38.23
CA GLU A 230 -35.29 -15.82 -38.67
C GLU A 230 -36.20 -14.60 -38.45
N GLN A 231 -35.67 -13.56 -37.79
CA GLN A 231 -36.20 -12.21 -37.94
C GLN A 231 -35.06 -11.25 -38.26
N GLU A 232 -34.91 -10.98 -39.55
CA GLU A 232 -34.39 -9.72 -40.08
C GLU A 232 -35.39 -8.59 -39.80
N THR A 233 -34.88 -7.42 -39.41
CA THR A 233 -35.40 -6.03 -39.67
C THR A 233 -34.77 -5.11 -38.60
N GLN A 234 -34.31 -3.89 -38.82
CA GLN A 234 -33.95 -3.06 -39.97
C GLN A 234 -33.13 -1.88 -39.36
N PRO A 235 -32.30 -1.17 -40.13
CA PRO A 235 -31.62 0.03 -39.67
C PRO A 235 -32.58 1.23 -39.76
N ASN A 236 -32.80 1.93 -38.65
CA ASN A 236 -33.38 3.27 -38.68
C ASN A 236 -32.27 4.28 -38.93
N GLU A 237 -32.15 4.67 -40.20
CA GLU A 237 -31.64 5.97 -40.61
C GLU A 237 -32.70 7.06 -40.35
N ASP A 238 -32.23 8.29 -40.22
CA ASP A 238 -32.97 9.55 -40.23
C ASP A 238 -33.67 10.00 -38.93
N GLU A 239 -32.99 10.88 -38.17
CA GLU A 239 -33.62 12.18 -37.93
C GLU A 239 -32.60 13.31 -37.83
N GLU A 240 -32.83 14.27 -38.70
CA GLU A 240 -32.09 15.48 -39.00
C GLU A 240 -32.62 16.64 -38.12
N ALA A 241 -31.69 17.49 -37.68
CA ALA A 241 -31.87 18.90 -37.34
C ALA A 241 -32.90 19.31 -36.26
N VAL A 242 -32.37 19.85 -35.15
CA VAL A 242 -32.69 21.24 -34.79
C VAL A 242 -31.49 21.89 -34.13
N ALA A 243 -30.99 22.95 -34.77
CA ALA A 243 -30.11 23.93 -34.16
C ALA A 243 -30.88 24.66 -33.05
N ASP A 244 -30.32 24.70 -31.84
CA ASP A 244 -30.63 25.79 -30.92
C ASP A 244 -29.34 26.30 -30.28
N LEU A 245 -29.15 27.60 -30.46
CA LEU A 245 -28.03 28.39 -29.98
C LEU A 245 -28.15 28.53 -28.47
N MET A 246 -27.48 27.66 -27.71
CA MET A 246 -27.12 27.98 -26.33
C MET A 246 -25.67 28.42 -26.25
N GLU A 247 -25.55 29.70 -25.97
CA GLU A 247 -24.37 30.44 -25.54
C GLU A 247 -23.56 29.59 -24.55
N THR A 248 -22.45 29.05 -25.06
CA THR A 248 -21.52 28.21 -24.30
C THR A 248 -20.75 29.12 -23.34
N PRO A 249 -20.80 28.91 -22.03
CA PRO A 249 -19.90 29.61 -21.12
C PRO A 249 -18.46 29.25 -21.48
N GLU A 250 -17.57 30.26 -21.51
CA GLU A 250 -16.13 30.07 -21.64
C GLU A 250 -15.67 28.92 -20.73
N PRO A 251 -14.92 27.94 -21.25
CA PRO A 251 -14.38 26.88 -20.42
C PRO A 251 -13.40 27.51 -19.43
N GLU A 252 -13.76 27.50 -18.16
CA GLU A 252 -12.78 27.63 -17.08
C GLU A 252 -11.70 26.58 -17.36
N ALA A 253 -10.46 27.04 -17.47
CA ALA A 253 -9.32 26.24 -17.88
C ALA A 253 -9.31 24.89 -17.15
N GLU A 254 -9.75 23.84 -17.86
CA GLU A 254 -9.53 22.47 -17.46
C GLU A 254 -8.03 22.30 -17.38
N VAL A 255 -7.51 22.27 -16.15
CA VAL A 255 -6.12 21.93 -15.91
C VAL A 255 -5.98 20.48 -16.33
N ASP A 256 -5.45 20.29 -17.53
CA ASP A 256 -5.28 19.01 -18.18
C ASP A 256 -4.52 18.05 -17.25
N VAL A 257 -5.24 17.04 -16.78
CA VAL A 257 -4.76 16.06 -15.78
C VAL A 257 -3.58 15.26 -16.33
N GLU A 258 -3.50 15.09 -17.66
CA GLU A 258 -2.31 14.49 -18.29
C GLU A 258 -1.06 15.35 -18.09
N THR A 259 -1.21 16.69 -18.02
CA THR A 259 -0.08 17.59 -17.78
C THR A 259 0.46 17.46 -16.35
N ILE A 260 -0.42 17.33 -15.35
CA ILE A 260 0.00 17.13 -13.95
C ILE A 260 0.70 15.77 -13.77
N ILE A 261 0.18 14.71 -14.42
CA ILE A 261 0.79 13.37 -14.35
C ILE A 261 2.16 13.35 -15.06
N GLN A 262 2.27 13.99 -16.23
CA GLN A 262 3.55 14.12 -16.93
C GLN A 262 4.59 14.93 -16.14
N GLU A 263 4.21 16.00 -15.43
CA GLU A 263 5.14 16.74 -14.56
C GLU A 263 5.65 15.89 -13.39
N LEU A 264 4.80 15.05 -12.81
CA LEU A 264 5.20 14.12 -11.74
C LEU A 264 6.15 13.03 -12.25
N GLU A 265 5.92 12.49 -13.45
CA GLU A 265 6.81 11.50 -14.07
C GLU A 265 8.18 12.11 -14.43
N GLN A 266 8.22 13.34 -14.96
CA GLN A 266 9.47 14.03 -15.29
C GLN A 266 10.30 14.38 -14.04
N SER A 267 9.66 14.68 -12.91
CA SER A 267 10.35 14.96 -11.64
C SER A 267 11.06 13.72 -11.07
N THR A 268 10.55 12.52 -11.34
CA THR A 268 11.15 11.26 -10.83
C THR A 268 12.26 10.68 -11.71
N ASN A 269 12.36 11.13 -12.97
CA ASN A 269 13.38 10.68 -13.93
C ASN A 269 14.65 11.55 -13.95
N SER A 270 14.82 12.45 -12.97
CA SER A 270 16.09 13.17 -12.82
C SER A 270 17.20 12.15 -12.47
N PRO A 271 18.21 11.95 -13.33
CA PRO A 271 19.23 10.94 -13.10
C PRO A 271 19.94 11.26 -11.80
N ALA A 272 19.87 10.34 -10.85
CA ALA A 272 20.55 10.42 -9.57
C ALA A 272 22.00 10.87 -9.81
N GLN A 273 22.28 12.14 -9.47
CA GLN A 273 23.63 12.66 -9.44
C GLN A 273 24.39 11.73 -8.49
N LYS A 274 25.34 10.99 -9.06
CA LYS A 274 26.20 10.07 -8.35
C LYS A 274 27.11 10.91 -7.46
N VAL A 275 26.61 11.29 -6.28
CA VAL A 275 27.40 12.00 -5.29
C VAL A 275 28.31 10.96 -4.66
N ASP A 276 29.60 11.01 -5.01
CA ASP A 276 30.61 10.15 -4.43
C ASP A 276 30.63 10.33 -2.89
N PRO A 277 30.39 9.28 -2.09
CA PRO A 277 30.28 9.40 -0.63
C PRO A 277 31.64 9.56 0.08
N PHE A 278 32.71 9.96 -0.63
CA PHE A 278 34.08 10.02 -0.10
C PHE A 278 34.82 11.31 -0.47
N THR A 279 34.15 12.46 -0.46
CA THR A 279 34.90 13.72 -0.34
C THR A 279 35.09 14.02 1.14
N THR A 280 36.26 13.66 1.64
CA THR A 280 36.72 13.97 2.99
C THR A 280 36.75 15.49 3.14
N ASN A 281 35.81 16.05 3.91
CA ASN A 281 35.90 17.44 4.32
C ASN A 281 37.12 17.57 5.24
N ASP A 282 38.17 18.22 4.72
CA ASP A 282 39.26 18.78 5.52
C ASP A 282 38.66 19.71 6.57
N VAL A 283 38.55 19.23 7.80
CA VAL A 283 38.22 20.05 8.97
C VAL A 283 39.48 20.86 9.29
N PRO A 284 39.44 22.21 9.25
CA PRO A 284 40.58 23.00 9.68
C PRO A 284 40.84 22.74 11.17
N ALA A 285 42.10 22.43 11.48
CA ALA A 285 42.58 22.15 12.83
C ALA A 285 42.15 23.28 13.79
N ALA A 286 41.28 22.94 14.73
CA ALA A 286 40.90 23.84 15.82
C ALA A 286 42.12 24.09 16.71
N GLU A 287 42.50 25.35 16.79
CA GLU A 287 43.56 25.91 17.63
C GLU A 287 43.21 25.66 19.11
N LEU A 288 44.06 24.92 19.82
CA LEU A 288 43.91 24.61 21.23
C LEU A 288 44.12 25.87 22.08
N VAL A 289 43.04 26.40 22.66
CA VAL A 289 43.10 27.45 23.69
C VAL A 289 43.54 26.81 25.02
N PRO A 290 44.64 27.28 25.66
CA PRO A 290 45.05 26.74 26.96
C PRO A 290 44.11 27.22 28.09
N LEU A 291 43.75 26.28 28.97
CA LEU A 291 42.96 26.53 30.17
C LEU A 291 43.77 27.33 31.20
N PRO A 292 43.13 28.29 31.92
CA PRO A 292 43.78 29.01 33.01
C PRO A 292 44.01 28.08 34.20
N THR A 293 45.19 28.20 34.79
CA THR A 293 45.59 27.53 36.03
C THR A 293 45.20 28.43 37.21
N GLU A 294 44.35 27.91 38.10
CA GLU A 294 44.23 28.38 39.49
C GLU A 294 44.47 27.18 40.44
#